data_AF-A0A8B6FE50-F1
#
_entry.id   AF-A0A8B6FE50-F1
#
_cell.length_a   1.000
_cell.length_b   1.000
_cell.length_c   1.000
_cell.angle_alpha   90.00
_cell.angle_beta   90.00
_cell.angle_gamma   90.00
#
_symmetry.space_group_name_H-M   'P 1'
#
loop_
_entity.id
_entity.type
_entity.pdbx_description
1 polymer ?
#
loop_
_entity_poly.entity_id
_entity_poly.type
_entity_poly.pdbx_seq_one_letter_code
_entity_poly.pdbx_strand_id
1 'polypeptide(L)'
;MYQQTEDMRDTELIDINKIEPQYEYQGLVSVIRAPDYWRNICSSKSRTTAQIEEENKFIFSEQLKSQTPNTAVAFTDGSCLGNPGPCGAGAIIYINNQEEKLKRPVSNKGSILLAELIAIQIVLDHIESFSKTQIYTLTIFSDSQTALGILTLNWKSDSYHQTINEVKRKIKNLNEHGILINLNWTPGHANIKGNDEADSLAKEAAKEAETLAVDDIVFTKQDVKKAARNSVTKNGNTDGKTVILDVII
;
A
#
# COMPACT_ATOMS: atom_id res chain seq x y z
N MET A 1 -17.52 -34.32 -38.58
CA MET A 1 -17.20 -32.91 -38.84
C MET A 1 -16.92 -32.26 -37.50
N TYR A 2 -15.65 -31.99 -37.21
CA TYR A 2 -15.26 -31.16 -36.08
C TYR A 2 -15.61 -29.72 -36.44
N GLN A 3 -16.45 -29.06 -35.64
CA GLN A 3 -16.57 -27.60 -35.65
C GLN A 3 -15.77 -27.08 -34.47
N GLN A 4 -14.58 -26.56 -34.78
CA GLN A 4 -13.92 -25.54 -33.98
C GLN A 4 -14.83 -24.32 -33.92
N THR A 5 -15.16 -23.85 -32.72
CA THR A 5 -15.59 -22.48 -32.52
C THR A 5 -14.45 -21.78 -31.79
N GLU A 6 -13.57 -21.17 -32.57
CA GLU A 6 -12.72 -20.07 -32.15
C GLU A 6 -13.62 -18.91 -31.73
N ASP A 7 -13.57 -18.54 -30.45
CA ASP A 7 -13.89 -17.17 -30.05
C ASP A 7 -12.98 -16.80 -28.87
N MET A 8 -11.68 -16.69 -29.18
CA MET A 8 -10.72 -15.92 -28.40
C MET A 8 -10.56 -14.59 -29.14
N ARG A 9 -11.34 -13.57 -28.77
CA ARG A 9 -11.13 -12.21 -29.28
C ARG A 9 -11.13 -11.19 -28.15
N ASP A 10 -9.97 -10.54 -28.08
CA ASP A 10 -9.65 -9.26 -27.47
C ASP A 10 -9.55 -9.19 -25.94
N THR A 11 -8.63 -9.99 -25.38
CA THR A 11 -8.02 -9.70 -24.08
C THR A 11 -6.87 -8.71 -24.27
N GLU A 12 -7.14 -7.40 -24.16
CA GLU A 12 -6.08 -6.41 -24.04
C GLU A 12 -5.29 -6.66 -22.76
N LEU A 13 -4.04 -7.09 -22.90
CA LEU A 13 -3.08 -7.14 -21.80
C LEU A 13 -2.91 -5.73 -21.23
N ILE A 14 -2.72 -5.61 -19.91
CA ILE A 14 -2.33 -4.34 -19.29
C ILE A 14 -1.05 -3.87 -19.99
N ASP A 15 -1.07 -2.66 -20.54
CA ASP A 15 0.09 -2.03 -21.16
C ASP A 15 1.10 -1.69 -20.06
N ILE A 16 1.98 -2.64 -19.78
CA ILE A 16 3.08 -2.53 -18.81
C ILE A 16 3.97 -1.30 -19.06
N ASN A 17 4.00 -0.78 -20.29
CA ASN A 17 4.76 0.42 -20.63
C ASN A 17 4.18 1.71 -20.03
N LYS A 18 2.95 1.68 -19.50
CA LYS A 18 2.33 2.81 -18.78
C LYS A 18 2.68 2.83 -17.28
N ILE A 19 3.08 1.68 -16.73
CA ILE A 19 3.33 1.45 -15.29
C ILE A 19 4.82 1.61 -14.95
N GLU A 20 5.74 1.38 -15.91
CA GLU A 20 7.19 1.48 -15.72
C GLU A 20 7.87 2.48 -16.68
N PRO A 21 8.99 3.11 -16.29
CA PRO A 21 9.94 3.67 -17.25
C PRO A 21 10.59 2.54 -18.07
N GLN A 22 10.51 2.63 -19.40
CA GLN A 22 10.87 1.59 -20.37
C GLN A 22 12.26 0.95 -20.19
N TYR A 23 12.35 -0.39 -20.04
CA TYR A 23 13.50 -1.23 -20.42
C TYR A 23 13.09 -2.70 -20.73
N GLU A 24 13.92 -3.44 -21.48
CA GLU A 24 13.59 -4.66 -22.26
C GLU A 24 14.15 -5.99 -21.67
N TYR A 25 13.30 -7.06 -21.61
CA TYR A 25 13.55 -8.54 -21.65
C TYR A 25 14.35 -9.26 -20.50
N GLN A 26 14.20 -10.53 -20.02
CA GLN A 26 13.54 -11.83 -20.39
C GLN A 26 13.13 -12.67 -19.13
N GLY A 27 11.94 -13.30 -19.15
CA GLY A 27 11.74 -14.72 -18.76
C GLY A 27 11.26 -15.15 -17.34
N LEU A 28 9.95 -15.47 -17.25
CA LEU A 28 9.24 -16.53 -16.46
C LEU A 28 9.74 -16.90 -15.05
N VAL A 29 8.89 -16.73 -14.01
CA VAL A 29 8.42 -17.78 -13.05
C VAL A 29 7.16 -17.32 -12.29
N SER A 30 6.19 -18.22 -12.13
CA SER A 30 4.97 -18.12 -11.31
C SER A 30 5.19 -18.52 -9.82
N VAL A 31 4.32 -18.01 -8.94
CA VAL A 31 4.03 -18.38 -7.53
C VAL A 31 4.53 -17.36 -6.50
N ILE A 32 3.61 -16.57 -5.91
CA ILE A 32 3.94 -15.60 -4.86
C ILE A 32 3.54 -16.14 -3.47
N ARG A 33 4.47 -16.86 -2.83
CA ARG A 33 4.68 -16.71 -1.38
C ARG A 33 5.47 -15.41 -1.16
N ALA A 34 5.35 -14.76 -0.01
CA ALA A 34 6.28 -13.70 0.40
C ALA A 34 7.72 -14.16 0.08
N PRO A 35 8.39 -13.57 -0.93
CA PRO A 35 9.57 -14.24 -1.48
C PRO A 35 10.72 -14.27 -0.48
N ASP A 36 11.55 -15.32 -0.52
CA ASP A 36 12.69 -15.50 0.39
C ASP A 36 13.66 -14.30 0.40
N TYR A 37 13.62 -13.46 -0.64
CA TYR A 37 14.39 -12.22 -0.73
C TYR A 37 13.97 -11.13 0.28
N TRP A 38 12.80 -11.22 0.94
CA TRP A 38 12.39 -10.29 2.02
C TRP A 38 13.45 -10.14 3.11
N ARG A 39 14.30 -11.17 3.31
CA ARG A 39 15.35 -11.16 4.34
C ARG A 39 16.61 -10.36 3.96
N ASN A 40 16.83 -10.10 2.66
CA ASN A 40 18.15 -9.67 2.16
C ASN A 40 18.18 -8.40 1.29
N ILE A 41 17.04 -7.83 0.88
CA ILE A 41 17.00 -6.61 0.04
C ILE A 41 17.56 -5.37 0.76
N CYS A 42 17.56 -5.36 2.10
CA CYS A 42 18.11 -4.25 2.89
C CYS A 42 19.40 -4.59 3.66
N SER A 43 19.96 -5.81 3.55
CA SER A 43 21.01 -6.28 4.47
C SER A 43 22.40 -6.47 3.86
N SER A 44 22.60 -6.28 2.56
CA SER A 44 23.94 -6.40 1.96
C SER A 44 24.76 -5.13 2.20
N LYS A 45 25.63 -5.16 3.23
CA LYS A 45 26.62 -4.12 3.58
C LYS A 45 27.60 -3.74 2.44
N SER A 46 27.49 -4.39 1.28
CA SER A 46 28.47 -4.40 0.19
C SER A 46 27.91 -4.02 -1.20
N ARG A 47 26.61 -3.72 -1.33
CA ARG A 47 26.02 -3.27 -2.61
C ARG A 47 25.87 -1.75 -2.64
N THR A 48 26.03 -1.14 -3.82
CA THR A 48 25.72 0.28 -4.01
C THR A 48 24.21 0.49 -4.10
N THR A 49 23.74 1.68 -3.75
CA THR A 49 22.30 2.04 -3.80
C THR A 49 21.69 1.81 -5.18
N ALA A 50 22.43 2.12 -6.25
CA ALA A 50 21.98 1.92 -7.62
C ALA A 50 21.79 0.44 -7.99
N GLN A 51 22.67 -0.46 -7.49
CA GLN A 51 22.54 -1.90 -7.72
C GLN A 51 21.30 -2.48 -7.02
N ILE A 52 21.02 -2.01 -5.81
CA ILE A 52 19.82 -2.42 -5.06
C ILE A 52 18.57 -1.93 -5.79
N GLU A 53 18.59 -0.69 -6.28
CA GLU A 53 17.48 -0.11 -7.04
C GLU A 53 17.22 -0.88 -8.34
N GLU A 54 18.26 -1.25 -9.08
CA GLU A 54 18.16 -2.01 -10.33
C GLU A 54 17.64 -3.44 -10.10
N GLU A 55 18.15 -4.15 -9.09
CA GLU A 55 17.63 -5.48 -8.70
C GLU A 55 16.15 -5.41 -8.29
N ASN A 56 15.78 -4.37 -7.54
CA ASN A 56 14.41 -4.12 -7.11
C ASN A 56 13.47 -3.86 -8.27
N LYS A 57 13.87 -3.01 -9.22
CA LYS A 57 13.12 -2.74 -10.45
C LYS A 57 12.97 -4.01 -11.29
N PHE A 58 14.03 -4.81 -11.40
CA PHE A 58 13.98 -6.08 -12.14
C PHE A 58 12.94 -7.05 -11.55
N ILE A 59 13.01 -7.31 -10.25
CA ILE A 59 12.07 -8.21 -9.54
C ILE A 59 10.63 -7.73 -9.71
N PHE A 60 10.42 -6.42 -9.57
CA PHE A 60 9.12 -5.80 -9.72
C PHE A 60 8.59 -5.93 -11.17
N SER A 61 9.43 -5.68 -12.17
CA SER A 61 9.05 -5.83 -13.58
C SER A 61 8.65 -7.27 -13.93
N GLU A 62 9.33 -8.26 -13.37
CA GLU A 62 8.97 -9.67 -13.55
C GLU A 62 7.63 -10.02 -12.88
N GLN A 63 7.34 -9.42 -11.72
CA GLN A 63 6.03 -9.57 -11.07
C GLN A 63 4.90 -8.97 -11.91
N LEU A 64 5.12 -7.82 -12.55
CA LEU A 64 4.14 -7.22 -13.47
C LEU A 64 3.94 -8.04 -14.74
N LYS A 65 5.02 -8.55 -15.36
CA LYS A 65 4.93 -9.38 -16.58
C LYS A 65 4.21 -10.71 -16.35
N SER A 66 4.20 -11.22 -15.13
CA SER A 66 3.52 -12.48 -14.78
C SER A 66 1.99 -12.40 -14.72
N GLN A 67 1.40 -11.22 -14.97
CA GLN A 67 -0.02 -11.00 -14.83
C GLN A 67 -0.84 -11.45 -16.05
N THR A 68 -2.01 -12.01 -15.77
CA THR A 68 -2.93 -12.52 -16.80
C THR A 68 -3.86 -11.40 -17.29
N PRO A 69 -4.59 -11.61 -18.42
CA PRO A 69 -5.76 -10.80 -18.74
C PRO A 69 -6.69 -10.64 -17.54
N ASN A 70 -7.50 -9.57 -17.54
CA ASN A 70 -8.52 -9.35 -16.51
C ASN A 70 -7.94 -9.17 -15.10
N THR A 71 -6.75 -8.56 -15.02
CA THR A 71 -6.06 -8.26 -13.77
C THR A 71 -6.17 -6.77 -13.44
N ALA A 72 -6.23 -6.46 -12.15
CA ALA A 72 -6.04 -5.12 -11.61
C ALA A 72 -4.71 -5.06 -10.87
N VAL A 73 -3.95 -3.98 -11.07
CA VAL A 73 -2.72 -3.69 -10.31
C VAL A 73 -2.90 -2.43 -9.51
N ALA A 74 -2.59 -2.47 -8.22
CA ALA A 74 -2.62 -1.28 -7.40
C ALA A 74 -1.28 -1.05 -6.71
N PHE A 75 -0.91 0.22 -6.54
CA PHE A 75 0.12 0.64 -5.59
C PHE A 75 -0.55 1.43 -4.49
N THR A 76 -0.08 1.23 -3.26
CA THR A 76 -0.65 1.86 -2.08
C THR A 76 0.45 2.38 -1.19
N ASP A 77 0.27 3.58 -0.66
CA ASP A 77 1.17 4.20 0.31
C ASP A 77 0.39 4.95 1.38
N GLY A 78 0.96 5.01 2.59
CA GLY A 78 0.45 5.78 3.71
C GLY A 78 1.43 6.90 4.09
N SER A 79 0.90 8.11 4.31
CA SER A 79 1.73 9.24 4.75
C SER A 79 1.16 9.92 5.97
N CYS A 80 2.03 10.45 6.83
CA CYS A 80 1.62 11.28 7.97
C CYS A 80 2.55 12.49 8.16
N LEU A 81 1.94 13.65 8.43
CA LEU A 81 2.62 14.88 8.81
C LEU A 81 2.98 14.85 10.30
N GLY A 82 4.05 14.11 10.61
CA GLY A 82 4.39 13.75 11.99
C GLY A 82 3.66 12.48 12.43
N ASN A 83 4.21 11.79 13.44
CA ASN A 83 3.73 10.46 13.83
C ASN A 83 3.70 10.30 15.36
N PRO A 84 2.55 10.49 16.03
CA PRO A 84 1.22 10.69 15.43
C PRO A 84 0.99 12.11 14.89
N GLY A 85 0.11 12.24 13.90
CA GLY A 85 -0.20 13.50 13.21
C GLY A 85 -1.24 13.31 12.10
N PRO A 86 -1.51 14.35 11.30
CA PRO A 86 -2.40 14.26 10.13
C PRO A 86 -1.91 13.20 9.16
N CYS A 87 -2.76 12.24 8.83
CA CYS A 87 -2.43 11.08 8.01
C CYS A 87 -3.36 10.97 6.81
N GLY A 88 -2.80 10.53 5.69
CA GLY A 88 -3.45 10.33 4.41
C GLY A 88 -3.05 9.00 3.81
N ALA A 89 -3.94 8.43 3.02
CA ALA A 89 -3.70 7.22 2.24
C ALA A 89 -3.82 7.54 0.76
N GLY A 90 -2.94 6.97 -0.05
CA GLY A 90 -2.91 7.12 -1.50
C GLY A 90 -2.86 5.77 -2.19
N ALA A 91 -3.52 5.68 -3.34
CA ALA A 91 -3.40 4.53 -4.22
C ALA A 91 -3.53 4.92 -5.69
N ILE A 92 -2.78 4.21 -6.54
CA ILE A 92 -2.97 4.20 -7.99
C ILE A 92 -3.47 2.81 -8.37
N ILE A 93 -4.43 2.71 -9.28
CA ILE A 93 -4.97 1.43 -9.74
C ILE A 93 -4.95 1.42 -11.27
N TYR A 94 -4.45 0.33 -11.83
CA TYR A 94 -4.41 0.04 -13.25
C TYR A 94 -5.40 -1.08 -13.55
N ILE A 95 -6.44 -0.79 -14.32
CA ILE A 95 -7.48 -1.73 -14.75
C ILE A 95 -7.71 -1.52 -16.23
N ASN A 96 -7.60 -2.56 -17.07
CA ASN A 96 -7.91 -2.50 -18.51
C ASN A 96 -7.29 -1.28 -19.23
N ASN A 97 -5.99 -1.02 -19.04
CA ASN A 97 -5.26 0.12 -19.63
C ASN A 97 -5.69 1.52 -19.17
N GLN A 98 -6.56 1.60 -18.16
CA GLN A 98 -6.96 2.83 -17.49
C GLN A 98 -6.25 2.95 -16.15
N GLU A 99 -5.88 4.19 -15.83
CA GLU A 99 -5.25 4.57 -14.56
C GLU A 99 -6.27 5.32 -13.72
N GLU A 100 -6.45 4.89 -12.47
CA GLU A 100 -7.34 5.50 -11.50
C GLU A 100 -6.55 5.92 -10.26
N LYS A 101 -6.72 7.18 -9.84
CA LYS A 101 -6.04 7.77 -8.68
C LYS A 101 -7.02 7.88 -7.52
N LEU A 102 -6.69 7.24 -6.42
CA LEU A 102 -7.47 7.29 -5.18
C LEU A 102 -6.65 7.93 -4.08
N LYS A 103 -7.28 8.80 -3.30
CA LYS A 103 -6.70 9.32 -2.07
C LYS A 103 -7.78 9.51 -1.01
N ARG A 104 -7.40 9.35 0.25
CA ARG A 104 -8.32 9.49 1.39
C ARG A 104 -7.60 10.15 2.56
N PRO A 105 -8.04 11.34 3.00
CA PRO A 105 -7.68 11.86 4.32
C PRO A 105 -8.14 10.87 5.39
N VAL A 106 -7.24 10.46 6.29
CA VAL A 106 -7.49 9.34 7.21
C VAL A 106 -7.84 9.82 8.60
N SER A 107 -7.01 10.70 9.15
CA SER A 107 -7.17 11.21 10.51
C SER A 107 -6.27 12.43 10.67
N ASN A 108 -6.71 13.44 11.42
CA ASN A 108 -5.84 14.55 11.79
C ASN A 108 -4.76 14.17 12.83
N LYS A 109 -4.86 12.97 13.43
CA LYS A 109 -3.96 12.52 14.50
C LYS A 109 -3.86 10.98 14.53
N GLY A 110 -3.51 10.41 13.40
CA GLY A 110 -3.29 8.96 13.22
C GLY A 110 -1.82 8.57 13.32
N SER A 111 -1.53 7.31 13.00
CA SER A 111 -0.17 6.80 12.83
C SER A 111 0.04 6.26 11.41
N ILE A 112 1.31 6.10 11.04
CA ILE A 112 1.71 5.53 9.75
C ILE A 112 1.03 4.18 9.47
N LEU A 113 0.96 3.28 10.46
CA LEU A 113 0.34 1.96 10.28
C LEU A 113 -1.14 2.07 9.90
N LEU A 114 -1.86 3.03 10.49
CA LEU A 114 -3.25 3.27 10.11
C LEU A 114 -3.35 3.74 8.65
N ALA A 115 -2.52 4.71 8.25
CA ALA A 115 -2.48 5.22 6.89
C ALA A 115 -2.24 4.10 5.86
N GLU A 116 -1.27 3.24 6.12
CA GLU A 116 -0.93 2.09 5.27
C GLU A 116 -2.07 1.06 5.14
N LEU A 117 -2.69 0.69 6.26
CA LEU A 117 -3.83 -0.24 6.25
C LEU A 117 -5.02 0.34 5.48
N ILE A 118 -5.26 1.65 5.63
CA ILE A 118 -6.31 2.38 4.92
C ILE A 118 -5.97 2.49 3.43
N ALA A 119 -4.71 2.63 3.04
CA ALA A 119 -4.29 2.64 1.64
C ALA A 119 -4.60 1.31 0.92
N ILE A 120 -4.40 0.19 1.60
CA ILE A 120 -4.87 -1.11 1.09
C ILE A 120 -6.40 -1.16 1.04
N GLN A 121 -7.07 -0.65 2.08
CA GLN A 121 -8.53 -0.65 2.15
C GLN A 121 -9.19 0.15 1.02
N ILE A 122 -8.67 1.32 0.63
CA ILE A 122 -9.28 2.13 -0.46
C ILE A 122 -9.28 1.37 -1.79
N VAL A 123 -8.26 0.56 -2.06
CA VAL A 123 -8.21 -0.29 -3.26
C VAL A 123 -9.28 -1.36 -3.17
N LEU A 124 -9.40 -2.05 -2.02
CA LEU A 124 -10.40 -3.09 -1.83
C LEU A 124 -11.83 -2.54 -1.93
N ASP A 125 -12.09 -1.38 -1.32
CA ASP A 125 -13.38 -0.66 -1.40
C ASP A 125 -13.75 -0.34 -2.85
N HIS A 126 -12.76 0.15 -3.61
CA HIS A 126 -12.93 0.50 -5.00
C HIS A 126 -13.23 -0.73 -5.88
N ILE A 127 -12.46 -1.82 -5.71
CA ILE A 127 -12.70 -3.08 -6.44
C ILE A 127 -14.06 -3.69 -6.07
N GLU A 128 -14.46 -3.65 -4.80
CA GLU A 128 -15.78 -4.11 -4.34
C GLU A 128 -16.94 -3.30 -4.95
N SER A 129 -16.71 -2.02 -5.29
CA SER A 129 -17.73 -1.15 -5.89
C SER A 129 -18.05 -1.48 -7.36
N PHE A 130 -17.17 -2.21 -8.05
CA PHE A 130 -17.42 -2.60 -9.44
C PHE A 130 -18.35 -3.82 -9.51
N SER A 131 -19.63 -3.55 -9.68
CA SER A 131 -20.68 -4.57 -9.84
C SER A 131 -20.57 -5.45 -11.10
N LYS A 132 -19.67 -5.14 -12.05
CA LYS A 132 -19.65 -5.75 -13.41
C LYS A 132 -18.27 -5.92 -14.04
N THR A 133 -17.18 -5.51 -13.40
CA THR A 133 -15.85 -5.70 -14.00
C THR A 133 -15.44 -7.16 -13.89
N GLN A 134 -15.05 -7.73 -15.02
CA GLN A 134 -14.47 -9.05 -15.09
C GLN A 134 -13.02 -8.97 -14.62
N ILE A 135 -12.78 -8.61 -13.36
CA ILE A 135 -11.45 -8.68 -12.73
C ILE A 135 -11.39 -10.02 -12.02
N TYR A 136 -10.42 -10.86 -12.39
CA TYR A 136 -10.22 -12.16 -11.75
C TYR A 136 -9.02 -12.15 -10.81
N THR A 137 -8.09 -11.22 -10.99
CA THR A 137 -6.89 -11.10 -10.16
C THR A 137 -6.69 -9.64 -9.77
N LEU A 138 -6.43 -9.40 -8.49
CA LEU A 138 -6.02 -8.09 -7.97
C LEU A 138 -4.65 -8.24 -7.32
N THR A 139 -3.66 -7.51 -7.81
CA THR A 139 -2.33 -7.46 -7.19
C THR A 139 -2.11 -6.08 -6.58
N ILE A 140 -1.93 -6.04 -5.26
CA ILE A 140 -1.67 -4.80 -4.51
C ILE A 140 -0.21 -4.77 -4.06
N PHE A 141 0.51 -3.72 -4.43
CA PHE A 141 1.86 -3.43 -4.00
C PHE A 141 1.84 -2.37 -2.89
N SER A 142 2.48 -2.67 -1.77
CA SER A 142 2.69 -1.74 -0.65
C SER A 142 4.13 -1.81 -0.18
N ASP A 143 4.73 -0.69 0.19
CA ASP A 143 6.08 -0.66 0.76
C ASP A 143 6.10 -0.92 2.28
N SER A 144 4.92 -0.91 2.92
CA SER A 144 4.73 -1.20 4.33
C SER A 144 4.77 -2.69 4.65
N GLN A 145 5.99 -3.18 4.93
CA GLN A 145 6.20 -4.54 5.44
C GLN A 145 5.37 -4.84 6.68
N THR A 146 5.13 -3.84 7.54
CA THR A 146 4.34 -4.03 8.76
C THR A 146 2.88 -4.31 8.44
N ALA A 147 2.26 -3.51 7.56
CA ALA A 147 0.87 -3.74 7.14
C ALA A 147 0.73 -5.11 6.46
N LEU A 148 1.63 -5.42 5.52
CA LEU A 148 1.64 -6.71 4.81
C LEU A 148 1.83 -7.90 5.76
N GLY A 149 2.77 -7.83 6.70
CA GLY A 149 3.02 -8.90 7.66
C GLY A 149 1.84 -9.13 8.62
N ILE A 150 1.14 -8.07 9.03
CA ILE A 150 -0.09 -8.18 9.85
C ILE A 150 -1.22 -8.86 9.06
N LEU A 151 -1.37 -8.50 7.79
CA LEU A 151 -2.44 -9.02 6.94
C LEU A 151 -2.20 -10.47 6.48
N THR A 152 -0.95 -10.82 6.15
CA THR A 152 -0.61 -12.09 5.46
C THR A 152 0.17 -13.09 6.32
N LEU A 153 1.00 -12.63 7.27
CA LEU A 153 1.90 -13.48 8.06
C LEU A 153 1.49 -13.62 9.53
N ASN A 154 0.28 -13.17 9.88
CA ASN A 154 -0.23 -13.18 11.26
C ASN A 154 0.69 -12.47 12.27
N TRP A 155 1.40 -11.42 11.84
CA TRP A 155 2.12 -10.57 12.79
C TRP A 155 1.11 -9.93 13.75
N LYS A 156 1.50 -9.86 15.03
CA LYS A 156 0.67 -9.24 16.06
C LYS A 156 0.70 -7.72 15.90
N SER A 157 -0.47 -7.11 15.94
CA SER A 157 -0.63 -5.67 16.15
C SER A 157 -1.33 -5.45 17.48
N ASP A 158 -0.91 -4.45 18.24
CA ASP A 158 -1.62 -4.03 19.47
C ASP A 158 -2.54 -2.81 19.21
N SER A 159 -2.68 -2.41 17.94
CA SER A 159 -3.43 -1.23 17.49
C SER A 159 -4.22 -1.53 16.22
N TYR A 160 -5.26 -0.72 15.98
CA TYR A 160 -6.08 -0.74 14.75
C TYR A 160 -6.72 -2.09 14.39
N HIS A 161 -7.07 -2.91 15.40
CA HIS A 161 -7.71 -4.22 15.20
C HIS A 161 -8.98 -4.16 14.35
N GLN A 162 -9.80 -3.12 14.52
CA GLN A 162 -11.01 -2.93 13.72
C GLN A 162 -10.68 -2.78 12.23
N THR A 163 -9.75 -1.88 11.88
CA THR A 163 -9.28 -1.67 10.51
C THR A 163 -8.66 -2.94 9.94
N ILE A 164 -7.80 -3.63 10.70
CA ILE A 164 -7.18 -4.90 10.28
C ILE A 164 -8.26 -5.95 9.96
N ASN A 165 -9.25 -6.10 10.83
CA ASN A 165 -10.32 -7.08 10.65
C ASN A 165 -11.20 -6.72 9.45
N GLU A 166 -11.46 -5.43 9.22
CA GLU A 166 -12.22 -4.96 8.07
C GLU A 166 -11.50 -5.25 6.75
N VAL A 167 -10.20 -4.94 6.67
CA VAL A 167 -9.37 -5.26 5.49
C VAL A 167 -9.38 -6.76 5.22
N LYS A 168 -9.16 -7.60 6.26
CA LYS A 168 -9.21 -9.06 6.13
C LYS A 168 -10.59 -9.56 5.68
N ARG A 169 -11.67 -8.98 6.20
CA ARG A 169 -13.04 -9.31 5.80
C ARG A 169 -13.29 -8.99 4.32
N LYS A 170 -12.82 -7.83 3.85
CA LYS A 170 -12.94 -7.42 2.44
C LYS A 170 -12.16 -8.34 1.50
N ILE A 171 -10.93 -8.68 1.86
CA ILE A 171 -10.13 -9.67 1.11
C ILE A 171 -10.88 -11.00 1.01
N LYS A 172 -11.42 -11.48 2.13
CA LYS A 172 -12.22 -12.72 2.15
C LYS A 172 -13.44 -12.63 1.24
N ASN A 173 -14.18 -11.52 1.32
CA ASN A 173 -15.38 -11.29 0.52
C ASN A 173 -15.07 -11.32 -0.98
N LEU A 174 -14.04 -10.61 -1.42
CA LEU A 174 -13.63 -10.55 -2.82
C LEU A 174 -13.12 -11.91 -3.33
N ASN A 175 -12.38 -12.66 -2.50
CA ASN A 175 -11.99 -14.04 -2.81
C ASN A 175 -13.22 -14.95 -2.98
N GLU A 176 -14.24 -14.81 -2.13
CA GLU A 176 -15.52 -15.56 -2.26
C GLU A 176 -16.28 -15.20 -3.55
N HIS A 177 -16.08 -13.98 -4.07
CA HIS A 177 -16.60 -13.54 -5.37
C HIS A 177 -15.71 -13.93 -6.56
N GLY A 178 -14.67 -14.73 -6.34
CA GLY A 178 -13.82 -15.28 -7.40
C GLY A 178 -12.65 -14.39 -7.82
N ILE A 179 -12.33 -13.35 -7.04
CA ILE A 179 -11.17 -12.48 -7.30
C ILE A 179 -9.98 -12.99 -6.49
N LEU A 180 -8.92 -13.41 -7.15
CA LEU A 180 -7.65 -13.77 -6.50
C LEU A 180 -6.90 -12.50 -6.07
N ILE A 181 -6.79 -12.28 -4.77
CA ILE A 181 -6.04 -11.13 -4.23
C ILE A 181 -4.61 -11.53 -3.84
N ASN A 182 -3.64 -10.84 -4.44
CA ASN A 182 -2.22 -10.92 -4.12
C ASN A 182 -1.77 -9.63 -3.42
N LEU A 183 -1.13 -9.77 -2.25
CA LEU A 183 -0.52 -8.65 -1.54
C LEU A 183 1.00 -8.79 -1.61
N ASN A 184 1.66 -7.84 -2.27
CA ASN A 184 3.09 -7.85 -2.56
C ASN A 184 3.79 -6.66 -1.91
N TRP A 185 5.02 -6.90 -1.49
CA TRP A 185 5.89 -5.83 -1.05
C TRP A 185 6.55 -5.18 -2.26
N THR A 186 6.58 -3.84 -2.30
CA THR A 186 7.38 -3.05 -3.24
C THR A 186 8.38 -2.20 -2.46
N PRO A 187 9.59 -1.97 -2.98
CA PRO A 187 10.52 -1.05 -2.33
C PRO A 187 10.04 0.39 -2.47
N GLY A 188 9.98 1.11 -1.35
CA GLY A 188 9.78 2.55 -1.33
C GLY A 188 11.02 3.29 -1.86
N HIS A 189 10.80 4.46 -2.47
CA HIS A 189 11.84 5.33 -3.03
C HIS A 189 12.78 4.66 -4.04
N ALA A 190 12.30 3.64 -4.76
CA ALA A 190 13.07 2.92 -5.78
C ALA A 190 12.78 3.40 -7.21
N ASN A 191 12.26 4.62 -7.37
CA ASN A 191 11.84 5.19 -8.66
C ASN A 191 10.85 4.28 -9.41
N ILE A 192 9.90 3.71 -8.67
CA ILE A 192 8.79 2.93 -9.22
C ILE A 192 7.62 3.89 -9.37
N LYS A 193 7.30 4.25 -10.61
CA LYS A 193 6.31 5.29 -10.93
C LYS A 193 4.99 5.11 -10.15
N GLY A 194 4.42 3.90 -10.15
CA GLY A 194 3.17 3.64 -9.43
C GLY A 194 3.28 3.88 -7.91
N ASN A 195 4.41 3.50 -7.30
CA ASN A 195 4.66 3.73 -5.88
C ASN A 195 4.88 5.21 -5.57
N ASP A 196 5.66 5.91 -6.39
CA ASP A 196 5.93 7.33 -6.21
C ASP A 196 4.65 8.18 -6.36
N GLU A 197 3.76 7.78 -7.27
CA GLU A 197 2.43 8.39 -7.41
C GLU A 197 1.53 8.12 -6.21
N ALA A 198 1.52 6.89 -5.69
CA ALA A 198 0.78 6.54 -4.47
C ALA A 198 1.28 7.35 -3.26
N ASP A 199 2.60 7.51 -3.09
CA ASP A 199 3.21 8.34 -2.03
C ASP A 199 2.85 9.82 -2.17
N SER A 200 2.86 10.35 -3.40
CA SER A 200 2.39 11.72 -3.67
C SER A 200 0.92 11.91 -3.26
N LEU A 201 0.05 10.97 -3.64
CA LEU A 201 -1.38 11.01 -3.28
C LEU A 201 -1.59 10.91 -1.77
N ALA A 202 -0.81 10.06 -1.08
CA ALA A 202 -0.88 9.89 0.36
C ALA A 202 -0.45 11.18 1.10
N LYS A 203 0.61 11.85 0.63
CA LYS A 203 1.07 13.14 1.17
C LYS A 203 0.05 14.25 0.97
N GLU A 204 -0.59 14.32 -0.19
CA GLU A 204 -1.68 15.27 -0.43
C GLU A 204 -2.84 15.03 0.53
N ALA A 205 -3.29 13.78 0.67
CA ALA A 205 -4.37 13.42 1.59
C ALA A 205 -4.00 13.70 3.06
N ALA A 206 -2.74 13.53 3.45
CA ALA A 206 -2.28 13.82 4.80
C ALA A 206 -2.36 15.32 5.12
N LYS A 207 -2.11 16.16 4.12
CA LYS A 207 -2.24 17.61 4.22
C LYS A 207 -3.70 18.05 4.31
N GLU A 208 -4.58 17.42 3.53
CA GLU A 208 -6.04 17.61 3.63
C GLU A 208 -6.55 17.19 5.01
N ALA A 209 -5.97 16.13 5.60
CA ALA A 209 -6.34 15.63 6.92
C ALA A 209 -6.07 16.63 8.07
N GLU A 210 -5.25 17.66 7.88
CA GLU A 210 -5.07 18.74 8.87
C GLU A 210 -6.40 19.44 9.23
N THR A 211 -7.33 19.47 8.28
CA THR A 211 -8.61 20.17 8.41
C THR A 211 -9.74 19.28 8.95
N LEU A 212 -9.49 17.98 9.14
CA LEU A 212 -10.49 17.07 9.70
C LEU A 212 -10.77 17.42 11.17
N ALA A 213 -12.04 17.33 11.56
CA ALA A 213 -12.43 17.44 12.96
C ALA A 213 -11.80 16.31 13.80
N VAL A 214 -11.49 16.60 15.06
CA VAL A 214 -10.82 15.69 16.01
C VAL A 214 -11.71 14.49 16.40
N ASP A 215 -12.95 14.44 15.95
CA ASP A 215 -13.95 13.53 16.52
C ASP A 215 -14.13 12.20 15.76
N ASP A 216 -13.53 12.04 14.57
CA ASP A 216 -13.61 10.78 13.80
C ASP A 216 -12.49 9.77 14.14
N ILE A 217 -11.74 9.99 15.23
CA ILE A 217 -10.44 9.32 15.45
C ILE A 217 -10.56 7.94 16.12
N VAL A 218 -9.93 6.94 15.50
CA VAL A 218 -9.50 5.70 16.15
C VAL A 218 -8.18 5.96 16.89
N PHE A 219 -8.24 6.56 18.09
CA PHE A 219 -7.05 6.83 18.89
C PHE A 219 -6.66 5.59 19.69
N THR A 220 -5.48 5.02 19.45
CA THR A 220 -5.04 3.84 20.20
C THR A 220 -4.13 4.23 21.36
N LYS A 221 -4.07 3.38 22.39
CA LYS A 221 -3.15 3.55 23.52
C LYS A 221 -1.68 3.66 23.07
N GLN A 222 -1.32 3.08 21.94
CA GLN A 222 0.02 3.19 21.37
C GLN A 222 0.28 4.57 20.77
N ASP A 223 -0.70 5.18 20.11
CA ASP A 223 -0.57 6.53 19.55
C ASP A 223 -0.33 7.55 20.67
N VAL A 224 -1.04 7.41 21.79
CA VAL A 224 -0.82 8.22 23.00
C VAL A 224 0.60 8.04 23.54
N LYS A 225 1.07 6.79 23.69
CA LYS A 225 2.44 6.51 24.17
C LYS A 225 3.50 7.10 23.23
N LYS A 226 3.28 7.04 21.92
CA LYS A 226 4.21 7.55 20.92
C LYS A 226 4.22 9.09 20.91
N ALA A 227 3.05 9.72 21.01
CA ALA A 227 2.94 11.16 21.21
C ALA A 227 3.70 11.63 22.46
N ALA A 228 3.50 10.97 23.60
CA ALA A 228 4.16 11.30 24.87
C ALA A 228 5.69 11.16 24.78
N ARG A 229 6.20 10.14 24.11
CA ARG A 229 7.65 9.98 23.86
C ARG A 229 8.21 11.12 23.00
N ASN A 230 7.51 11.47 21.92
CA ASN A 230 7.94 12.54 21.01
C ASN A 230 7.95 13.92 21.68
N SER A 231 7.04 14.19 22.63
CA SER A 231 7.06 15.43 23.42
C SER A 231 8.25 15.49 24.39
N VAL A 232 8.62 14.36 24.99
CA VAL A 232 9.78 14.28 25.91
C VAL A 232 11.09 14.49 25.15
N THR A 233 11.25 13.91 23.95
CA THR A 233 12.45 14.11 23.14
C THR A 233 12.56 15.52 22.55
N LYS A 234 11.44 16.18 22.21
CA LYS A 234 11.46 17.59 21.79
C LYS A 234 11.81 18.55 22.94
N ASN A 235 11.37 18.26 24.16
CA ASN A 235 11.64 19.11 25.33
C ASN A 235 12.99 18.82 26.01
N GLY A 236 13.67 17.72 25.64
CA GLY A 236 15.00 17.38 26.16
C GLY A 236 16.15 18.28 25.68
N ASN A 237 15.86 19.34 24.92
CA ASN A 237 16.85 20.30 24.43
C ASN A 237 16.53 21.77 24.78
N THR A 238 15.63 22.02 25.75
CA THR A 238 15.42 23.37 26.29
C THR A 238 15.21 23.30 27.80
N ASP A 239 16.04 24.04 28.52
CA ASP A 239 16.08 24.15 29.97
C ASP A 239 14.70 24.25 30.64
N GLY A 240 14.43 23.27 31.51
CA GLY A 240 13.92 23.53 32.86
C GLY A 240 12.66 24.39 33.04
N LYS A 241 11.69 24.38 32.12
CA LYS A 241 10.34 24.91 32.41
C LYS A 241 9.27 23.90 32.05
N THR A 242 8.73 23.27 33.09
CA THR A 242 7.49 22.49 33.06
C THR A 242 6.35 23.37 32.58
N VAL A 243 5.96 23.25 31.31
CA VAL A 243 4.68 23.76 30.83
C VAL A 243 3.65 22.66 31.09
N ILE A 244 2.73 22.93 32.01
CA ILE A 244 1.59 22.07 32.31
C ILE A 244 0.75 21.93 31.04
N LEU A 245 0.42 20.68 30.70
CA LEU A 245 -0.43 20.30 29.58
C LEU A 245 -1.85 20.84 29.79
N ASP A 246 -2.23 21.89 29.07
CA ASP A 246 -3.63 22.20 28.77
C ASP A 246 -4.02 21.54 27.45
N VAL A 247 -4.31 20.24 27.50
CA VAL A 247 -5.12 19.56 26.46
C VAL A 247 -5.91 18.44 27.12
N ILE A 248 -6.96 18.77 27.87
CA ILE A 248 -8.22 17.99 28.01
C ILE A 248 -9.30 18.93 28.55
N ILE A 249 -10.16 19.48 27.68
CA ILE A 249 -11.64 19.40 27.72
C ILE A 249 -12.13 19.47 26.27
#